data_AF-A0A2N6EGQ8-F1
#
_entry.id   AF-A0A2N6EGQ8-F1
#
_cell.length_a   1.000
_cell.length_b   1.000
_cell.length_c   1.000
_cell.angle_alpha   90.00
_cell.angle_beta   90.00
_cell.angle_gamma   90.00
#
_symmetry.space_group_name_H-M   'P 1'
#
loop_
_entity.id
_entity.type
_entity.pdbx_description
1 polymer ?
#
loop_
_entity_poly.entity_id
_entity_poly.type
_entity_poly.pdbx_seq_one_letter_code
_entity_poly.pdbx_strand_id
1 'polypeptide(L)'
;MKTLAKKNSQKGATAVEFALILPFLLILVFGIIEFGCFLFDKAVITNASREGARAACVYQEPRMPLAEIKNVVNGYLGDNLISFGPGSHKSSTDPVVPDSVVSGDYLKVTVSYHYDFLLLPAFIGSLVGGTNIVAETSMRVE
;
A
#
# COMPACT_ATOMS: atom_id res chain seq x y z
N MET A 1 31.77 30.41 -57.27
CA MET A 1 32.27 29.77 -56.04
C MET A 1 31.22 29.99 -54.95
N LYS A 2 30.40 28.98 -54.61
CA LYS A 2 29.34 29.08 -53.59
C LYS A 2 29.64 28.09 -52.47
N THR A 3 30.12 28.60 -51.34
CA THR A 3 30.36 27.84 -50.12
C THR A 3 29.03 27.58 -49.43
N LEU A 4 28.59 26.32 -49.43
CA LEU A 4 27.38 25.88 -48.72
C LEU A 4 27.69 25.84 -47.22
N ALA A 5 27.08 26.76 -46.47
CA ALA A 5 27.17 26.80 -45.02
C ALA A 5 26.44 25.59 -44.42
N LYS A 6 27.20 24.72 -43.74
CA LYS A 6 26.72 23.56 -43.00
C LYS A 6 25.81 24.02 -41.85
N LYS A 7 24.49 23.86 -42.01
CA LYS A 7 23.49 24.22 -41.00
C LYS A 7 23.68 23.31 -39.77
N ASN A 8 23.83 23.94 -38.60
CA ASN A 8 24.12 23.31 -37.32
C ASN A 8 23.19 22.12 -37.00
N SER A 9 23.71 20.90 -37.17
CA SER A 9 23.08 19.61 -36.85
C SER A 9 23.01 19.30 -35.34
N GLN A 10 23.47 20.20 -34.49
CA GLN A 10 23.64 19.96 -33.05
C GLN A 10 22.31 19.88 -32.29
N LYS A 11 21.29 20.64 -32.69
CA LYS A 11 19.99 20.68 -31.98
C LYS A 11 19.18 19.38 -32.07
N GLY A 12 19.37 18.59 -33.13
CA GLY A 12 18.70 17.29 -33.28
C GLY A 12 19.37 16.19 -32.46
N ALA A 13 20.69 16.23 -32.31
CA ALA A 13 21.46 15.26 -31.53
C ALA A 13 21.08 15.30 -30.04
N THR A 14 20.90 16.50 -29.47
CA THR A 14 20.53 16.67 -28.05
C THR A 14 19.16 16.07 -27.71
N ALA A 15 18.21 16.14 -28.65
CA ALA A 15 16.89 15.52 -28.46
C ALA A 15 16.97 13.99 -28.44
N VAL A 16 17.87 13.40 -29.23
CA VAL A 16 18.10 11.95 -29.26
C VAL A 16 18.80 11.48 -27.98
N GLU A 17 19.80 12.23 -27.49
CA GLU A 17 20.47 11.93 -26.22
C GLU A 17 19.48 11.93 -25.04
N PHE A 18 18.58 12.93 -24.98
CA PHE A 18 17.54 12.97 -23.97
C PHE A 18 16.56 11.79 -24.08
N ALA A 19 16.17 11.41 -25.30
CA ALA A 19 15.26 10.29 -25.53
C ALA A 19 15.85 8.95 -25.05
N LEU A 20 17.18 8.80 -25.00
CA LEU A 20 17.83 7.60 -24.47
C LEU A 20 17.85 7.56 -22.93
N ILE A 21 17.91 8.72 -22.26
CA ILE A 21 17.95 8.82 -20.80
C ILE A 21 16.54 8.81 -20.20
N LEU A 22 15.57 9.37 -20.92
CA LEU A 22 14.19 9.51 -20.48
C LEU A 22 13.56 8.21 -19.93
N PRO A 23 13.73 7.02 -20.53
CA PRO A 23 13.16 5.78 -19.99
C PRO A 23 13.67 5.46 -18.58
N PHE A 24 14.97 5.64 -18.33
CA PHE A 24 15.56 5.41 -17.01
C PHE A 24 15.09 6.43 -15.99
N LEU A 25 14.99 7.70 -16.40
CA LEU A 25 14.45 8.77 -15.56
C LEU A 25 13.00 8.46 -15.16
N LEU A 26 12.17 8.00 -16.11
CA LEU A 26 10.78 7.65 -15.84
C LEU A 26 10.68 6.47 -14.87
N ILE A 27 11.47 5.40 -15.06
CA ILE A 27 11.52 4.27 -14.13
C ILE A 27 11.91 4.74 -12.72
N LEU A 28 12.90 5.62 -12.61
CA LEU A 28 13.34 6.15 -11.31
C LEU A 28 12.23 6.97 -10.63
N VAL A 29 11.62 7.92 -11.35
CA VAL A 29 10.58 8.80 -10.82
C VAL A 29 9.35 8.00 -10.42
N PHE A 30 8.86 7.11 -11.30
CA PHE A 30 7.72 6.28 -11.00
C PHE A 30 8.00 5.25 -9.90
N GLY A 31 9.20 4.69 -9.84
CA GLY A 31 9.61 3.80 -8.76
C GLY A 31 9.61 4.49 -7.41
N ILE A 32 10.05 5.75 -7.33
CA ILE A 32 9.98 6.56 -6.10
C ILE A 32 8.52 6.80 -5.70
N ILE A 33 7.66 7.18 -6.64
CA ILE A 33 6.23 7.43 -6.39
C ILE A 33 5.56 6.15 -5.88
N GLU A 34 5.74 5.05 -6.58
CA GLU A 34 5.13 3.75 -6.26
C GLU A 34 5.62 3.20 -4.91
N PHE A 35 6.91 3.34 -4.61
CA PHE A 35 7.45 2.99 -3.29
C PHE A 35 6.90 3.88 -2.17
N GLY A 36 6.68 5.17 -2.46
CA GLY A 36 6.02 6.09 -1.53
C GLY A 36 4.59 5.66 -1.20
N CYS A 37 3.80 5.29 -2.21
CA CYS A 37 2.45 4.75 -2.03
C CYS A 37 2.46 3.45 -1.23
N PHE A 38 3.39 2.54 -1.53
CA PHE A 38 3.55 1.29 -0.78
C PHE A 38 3.81 1.52 0.72
N LEU A 39 4.73 2.42 1.05
CA LEU A 39 5.02 2.76 2.45
C LEU A 39 3.85 3.47 3.14
N PHE A 40 3.12 4.30 2.40
CA PHE A 40 1.93 4.96 2.91
C PHE A 40 0.82 3.94 3.25
N ASP A 41 0.48 3.03 2.33
CA ASP A 41 -0.48 1.95 2.58
C ASP A 41 -0.04 1.06 3.75
N LYS A 42 1.27 0.80 3.88
CA LYS A 42 1.83 0.07 5.01
C LYS A 42 1.55 0.77 6.35
N ALA A 43 1.68 2.09 6.40
CA ALA A 43 1.34 2.87 7.58
C ALA A 43 -0.17 2.85 7.86
N VAL A 44 -1.01 2.94 6.82
CA VAL A 44 -2.47 2.89 6.92
C VAL A 44 -2.93 1.56 7.51
N ILE A 45 -2.47 0.41 7.00
CA ILE A 45 -2.88 -0.90 7.53
C ILE A 45 -2.43 -1.11 8.99
N THR A 46 -1.32 -0.47 9.38
CA THR A 46 -0.81 -0.53 10.76
C THR A 46 -1.71 0.27 11.69
N ASN A 47 -2.13 1.47 11.28
CA ASN A 47 -3.10 2.25 12.03
C ASN A 47 -4.49 1.57 12.07
N ALA A 48 -4.92 0.95 10.98
CA ALA A 48 -6.17 0.20 10.92
C ALA A 48 -6.18 -0.97 11.91
N SER A 49 -5.08 -1.74 11.96
CA SER A 49 -4.87 -2.80 12.96
C SER A 49 -4.96 -2.27 14.39
N ARG A 50 -4.39 -1.08 14.66
CA ARG A 50 -4.46 -0.44 15.97
C ARG A 50 -5.86 0.01 16.35
N GLU A 51 -6.62 0.59 15.42
CA GLU A 51 -8.02 0.97 15.69
C GLU A 51 -8.93 -0.25 15.90
N GLY A 52 -8.73 -1.32 15.12
CA GLY A 52 -9.40 -2.59 15.35
C GLY A 52 -9.08 -3.17 16.73
N ALA A 53 -7.81 -3.15 17.13
CA ALA A 53 -7.39 -3.63 18.45
C ALA A 53 -7.99 -2.77 19.58
N ARG A 54 -8.05 -1.45 19.40
CA ARG A 54 -8.65 -0.52 20.38
C ARG A 54 -10.15 -0.73 20.55
N ALA A 55 -10.87 -1.01 19.46
CA ALA A 55 -12.29 -1.36 19.54
C ALA A 55 -12.50 -2.72 20.20
N ALA A 56 -11.58 -3.67 19.95
CA ALA A 56 -11.69 -5.05 20.43
C ALA A 56 -11.21 -5.29 21.86
N CYS A 57 -10.39 -4.39 22.44
CA CYS A 57 -9.82 -4.54 23.78
C CYS A 57 -10.73 -4.04 24.91
N VAL A 58 -11.83 -3.36 24.58
CA VAL A 58 -12.81 -2.90 25.57
C VAL A 58 -13.61 -4.10 26.06
N TYR A 59 -13.50 -4.42 27.35
CA TYR A 59 -14.35 -5.44 27.97
C TYR A 59 -15.80 -4.93 28.08
N GLN A 60 -16.73 -5.63 27.44
CA GLN A 60 -18.16 -5.35 27.52
C GLN A 60 -18.97 -6.65 27.40
N GLU A 61 -20.11 -6.71 28.09
CA GLU A 61 -21.06 -7.82 28.05
C GLU A 61 -22.42 -7.32 27.53
N PRO A 62 -22.91 -7.75 26.36
CA PRO A 62 -22.28 -8.70 25.44
C PRO A 62 -21.11 -8.08 24.66
N ARG A 63 -20.13 -8.92 24.32
CA ARG A 63 -18.94 -8.53 23.58
C ARG A 63 -19.27 -7.91 22.23
N MET A 64 -18.45 -6.94 21.79
CA MET A 64 -18.47 -6.46 20.41
C MET A 64 -18.31 -7.64 19.43
N PRO A 65 -19.26 -7.86 18.51
CA PRO A 65 -19.17 -8.96 17.56
C PRO A 65 -18.00 -8.76 16.59
N LEU A 66 -17.38 -9.86 16.17
CA LEU A 66 -16.22 -9.86 15.28
C LEU A 66 -16.47 -9.07 13.98
N ALA A 67 -17.71 -9.11 13.49
CA ALA A 67 -18.14 -8.37 12.29
C ALA A 67 -18.00 -6.86 12.46
N GLU A 68 -18.25 -6.33 13.66
CA GLU A 68 -18.15 -4.91 13.94
C GLU A 68 -16.68 -4.47 14.03
N ILE A 69 -15.80 -5.28 14.63
CA ILE A 69 -14.34 -5.05 14.61
C ILE A 69 -13.84 -5.02 13.16
N LYS A 70 -14.29 -5.95 12.31
CA LYS A 70 -13.97 -5.95 10.87
C LYS A 70 -14.48 -4.68 10.18
N ASN A 71 -15.66 -4.17 10.53
CA ASN A 71 -16.19 -2.93 9.97
C ASN A 71 -15.36 -1.71 10.37
N VAL A 72 -14.89 -1.62 11.62
CA VAL A 72 -13.99 -0.54 12.06
C VAL A 72 -12.70 -0.53 11.24
N VAL A 73 -12.07 -1.71 11.08
CA VAL A 73 -10.85 -1.83 10.29
C VAL A 73 -11.11 -1.51 8.82
N ASN A 74 -12.14 -2.08 8.22
CA ASN A 74 -12.48 -1.86 6.81
C ASN A 74 -12.89 -0.41 6.53
N GLY A 75 -13.56 0.26 7.47
CA GLY A 75 -13.87 1.69 7.37
C GLY A 75 -12.59 2.53 7.35
N TYR A 76 -11.67 2.27 8.29
CA TYR A 76 -10.38 2.96 8.32
C TYR A 76 -9.58 2.74 7.03
N LEU A 77 -9.57 1.51 6.52
CA LEU A 77 -8.90 1.17 5.27
C LEU A 77 -9.55 1.87 4.07
N GLY A 78 -10.88 1.86 3.97
CA GLY A 78 -11.62 2.48 2.88
C GLY A 78 -11.43 4.00 2.79
N ASP A 79 -11.28 4.67 3.94
CA ASP A 79 -11.11 6.12 4.01
C ASP A 79 -9.67 6.57 3.76
N ASN A 80 -8.67 5.71 4.01
CA ASN A 80 -7.27 6.13 4.05
C ASN A 80 -6.36 5.44 3.05
N LEU A 81 -6.74 4.32 2.43
CA LEU A 81 -5.89 3.66 1.43
C LEU A 81 -5.85 4.46 0.12
N ILE A 82 -4.69 4.43 -0.54
CA ILE A 82 -4.57 5.01 -1.87
C ILE A 82 -5.15 4.02 -2.89
N SER A 83 -6.42 4.22 -3.24
CA SER A 83 -7.11 3.46 -4.29
C SER A 83 -6.95 4.13 -5.65
N PHE A 84 -6.25 3.46 -6.58
CA PHE A 84 -6.15 3.90 -7.97
C PHE A 84 -7.30 3.39 -8.86
N GLY A 85 -8.42 2.97 -8.27
CA GLY A 85 -9.62 2.53 -8.97
C GLY A 85 -10.56 1.67 -8.10
N PRO A 86 -11.83 1.48 -8.50
CA PRO A 86 -12.76 0.67 -7.73
C PRO A 86 -12.26 -0.78 -7.64
N GLY A 87 -12.05 -1.28 -6.42
CA GLY A 87 -11.66 -2.68 -6.17
C GLY A 87 -10.20 -3.02 -6.44
N SER A 88 -9.32 -2.04 -6.66
CA SER A 88 -7.89 -2.26 -6.93
C SER A 88 -7.10 -2.79 -5.74
N HIS A 89 -7.73 -2.92 -4.56
CA HIS A 89 -7.07 -3.42 -3.37
C HIS A 89 -7.97 -4.34 -2.57
N LYS A 90 -7.49 -5.54 -2.29
CA LYS A 90 -8.17 -6.53 -1.46
C LYS A 90 -7.50 -6.54 -0.09
N SER A 91 -8.20 -6.03 0.92
CA SER A 91 -7.81 -6.25 2.31
C SER A 91 -8.62 -7.40 2.90
N SER A 92 -7.95 -8.27 3.65
CA SER A 92 -8.60 -9.21 4.54
C SER A 92 -8.17 -8.90 5.97
N THR A 93 -9.16 -8.80 6.85
CA THR A 93 -8.97 -8.57 8.27
C THR A 93 -9.39 -9.82 9.01
N ASP A 94 -8.44 -10.46 9.69
CA ASP A 94 -8.70 -11.63 10.51
C ASP A 94 -8.22 -11.32 11.93
N PRO A 95 -9.09 -10.69 12.75
CA PRO A 95 -8.78 -10.49 14.15
C PRO A 95 -8.68 -11.87 14.82
N VAL A 96 -7.53 -12.16 15.41
CA VAL A 96 -7.32 -13.37 16.21
C VAL A 96 -7.81 -13.06 17.61
N VAL A 97 -9.05 -13.44 17.83
CA VAL A 97 -9.77 -13.23 19.08
C VAL A 97 -9.99 -14.58 19.74
N PRO A 98 -9.44 -14.83 20.93
CA PRO A 98 -9.76 -16.04 21.68
C PRO A 98 -11.28 -16.13 21.96
N ASP A 99 -11.86 -17.32 21.85
CA ASP A 99 -13.30 -17.58 22.07
C ASP A 99 -13.76 -17.23 23.50
N SER A 100 -12.82 -17.12 24.44
CA SER A 100 -13.06 -16.64 25.79
C SER A 100 -11.92 -15.69 26.16
N VAL A 101 -12.23 -14.42 26.36
CA VAL A 101 -11.27 -13.38 26.73
C VAL A 101 -11.66 -12.90 28.11
N VAL A 102 -10.76 -13.06 29.08
CA VAL A 102 -10.91 -12.50 30.42
C VAL A 102 -10.22 -11.13 30.44
N SER A 103 -10.72 -10.18 31.25
CA SER A 103 -9.98 -8.95 31.51
C SER A 103 -8.56 -9.31 31.99
N GLY A 104 -7.55 -8.80 31.30
CA GLY A 104 -6.15 -9.19 31.47
C GLY A 104 -5.54 -9.99 30.31
N ASP A 105 -6.34 -10.60 29.43
CA ASP A 105 -5.85 -11.31 28.25
C ASP A 105 -5.38 -10.36 27.15
N TYR A 106 -4.51 -10.85 26.26
CA TYR A 106 -4.09 -10.09 25.09
C TYR A 106 -4.88 -10.51 23.86
N LEU A 107 -5.40 -9.53 23.14
CA LEU A 107 -6.07 -9.72 21.85
C LEU A 107 -5.16 -9.23 20.73
N LYS A 108 -5.17 -9.93 19.59
CA LYS A 108 -4.35 -9.61 18.42
C LYS A 108 -5.21 -9.34 17.20
N VAL A 109 -5.03 -8.18 16.56
CA VAL A 109 -5.69 -7.83 15.30
C VAL A 109 -4.66 -7.86 14.17
N THR A 110 -4.84 -8.80 13.25
CA THR A 110 -4.02 -8.92 12.04
C THR A 110 -4.79 -8.39 10.84
N VAL A 111 -4.15 -7.46 10.12
CA VAL A 111 -4.67 -6.85 8.89
C VAL A 111 -3.74 -7.24 7.75
N SER A 112 -4.30 -7.95 6.78
CA SER A 112 -3.60 -8.35 5.57
C SER A 112 -4.12 -7.53 4.39
N TYR A 113 -3.20 -7.09 3.54
CA TYR A 113 -3.53 -6.26 2.41
C TYR A 113 -2.70 -6.67 1.19
N HIS A 114 -3.38 -6.94 0.09
CA HIS A 114 -2.72 -7.24 -1.17
C HIS A 114 -2.40 -5.93 -1.88
N TYR A 115 -1.11 -5.58 -1.91
CA TYR A 115 -0.62 -4.44 -2.65
C TYR A 115 -0.27 -4.85 -4.08
N ASP A 116 -1.07 -4.37 -5.03
CA ASP A 116 -0.81 -4.53 -6.46
C ASP A 116 0.01 -3.34 -6.96
N PHE A 117 1.23 -3.63 -7.40
CA PHE A 117 2.06 -2.63 -8.08
C PHE A 117 1.48 -2.33 -9.47
N LEU A 118 1.46 -1.07 -9.86
CA LEU A 118 0.95 -0.57 -11.13
C LEU A 118 2.03 -0.51 -12.21
N LEU A 119 3.27 -0.15 -11.85
CA LEU A 119 4.34 0.13 -12.81
C LEU A 119 5.42 -0.94 -12.80
N LEU A 120 5.91 -1.33 -11.64
CA LEU A 120 6.94 -2.37 -11.49
C LEU A 120 6.62 -3.72 -12.19
N PRO A 121 5.39 -4.28 -12.13
CA PRO A 121 5.09 -5.57 -12.74
C PRO A 121 5.09 -5.53 -14.26
N ALA A 122 4.76 -4.39 -14.86
CA ALA A 122 4.71 -4.20 -16.31
C ALA A 122 6.11 -4.09 -16.94
N PHE A 123 7.11 -3.55 -16.22
CA PHE A 123 8.47 -3.38 -16.72
C PHE A 123 9.42 -4.53 -16.40
N ILE A 124 9.25 -5.19 -15.25
CA ILE A 124 10.13 -6.29 -14.79
C ILE A 124 9.48 -7.67 -15.05
N GLY A 125 8.24 -7.69 -15.55
CA GLY A 125 7.55 -8.88 -16.05
C GLY A 125 7.29 -9.92 -14.98
N SER A 126 6.07 -9.96 -14.42
CA SER A 126 5.54 -11.05 -13.57
C SER A 126 6.36 -11.44 -12.32
N LEU A 127 7.55 -10.87 -12.10
CA LEU A 127 8.51 -11.32 -11.09
C LEU A 127 8.15 -10.83 -9.68
N VAL A 128 7.40 -9.74 -9.61
CA VAL A 128 6.81 -9.21 -8.39
C VAL A 128 5.29 -9.21 -8.62
N GLY A 129 4.67 -10.39 -8.60
CA GLY A 129 3.22 -10.45 -8.38
C GLY A 129 2.87 -9.64 -7.13
N GLY A 130 1.65 -9.09 -7.05
CA GLY A 130 1.20 -8.29 -5.91
C GLY A 130 1.62 -8.92 -4.58
N THR A 131 2.08 -8.10 -3.64
CA THR A 131 2.65 -8.59 -2.39
C THR A 131 1.65 -8.40 -1.25
N ASN A 132 1.52 -9.44 -0.41
CA ASN A 132 0.71 -9.32 0.80
C ASN A 132 1.52 -8.63 1.88
N ILE A 133 1.10 -7.42 2.25
CA ILE A 133 1.62 -6.74 3.43
C ILE A 133 0.71 -7.02 4.62
N VAL A 134 1.33 -7.42 5.73
CA VAL A 134 0.64 -7.79 6.96
C VAL A 134 1.03 -6.85 8.09
N ALA A 135 0.06 -6.33 8.82
CA ALA A 135 0.26 -5.55 10.04
C ALA A 135 -0.47 -6.21 11.21
N GLU A 136 0.17 -6.19 12.37
CA GLU A 136 -0.34 -6.85 13.56
C GLU A 136 -0.23 -5.92 14.76
N THR A 137 -1.30 -5.82 15.54
CA THR A 137 -1.34 -5.07 16.79
C THR A 137 -1.91 -5.97 17.87
N SER A 138 -1.25 -6.05 19.01
CA SER A 138 -1.78 -6.67 20.22
C SER A 138 -2.09 -5.63 21.29
N MET A 139 -3.25 -5.77 21.94
CA MET A 139 -3.66 -4.94 23.07
C MET A 139 -4.17 -5.80 24.21
N ARG A 140 -3.90 -5.37 25.43
CA ARG A 140 -4.44 -6.00 26.63
C ARG A 140 -5.91 -5.62 26.77
N VAL A 141 -6.75 -6.60 27.08
CA VAL A 141 -8.16 -6.39 27.36
C VAL A 141 -8.30 -5.88 28.77
N GLU A 142 -9.03 -4.78 28.91
CA GLU A 142 -9.32 -4.12 30.19
C GLU A 142 -10.81 -4.14 30.46
#